data_AF-A0A932JHX5-F1
#
_entry.id   AF-A0A932JHX5-F1
#
_cell.length_a   1.000
_cell.length_b   1.000
_cell.length_c   1.000
_cell.angle_alpha   90.00
_cell.angle_beta   90.00
_cell.angle_gamma   90.00
#
_symmetry.space_group_name_H-M   'P 1'
#
loop_
_entity.id
_entity.type
_entity.pdbx_description
1 polymer ?
#
loop_
_entity_poly.entity_id
_entity_poly.type
_entity_poly.pdbx_seq_one_letter_code
_entity_poly.pdbx_strand_id
1 'polypeptide(L)'
;MKRMLLQFHCFFFCLFFSFDIAALEETVQDGLSYEHIVTDVPQSIHILKVDPSCFEIVPKRALDDGIGRETVSSLSSRYHATAAINGGFFQIGGNFDGLPMGILKIQDNWFSLSYKPRGAIGWTRNYHSVLIDQILASCSVTIKEKTIDVDGLNRQRKKGEKILYTSAFHRTTLTNPEGTELIIENNRINKIYSHRGSNVIPINGEVLSIENSAKDSFVSVFSQDDPVMISFNMFPQSSPSYTSSTEWEKMDYR
;
A
#
# COMPACT_ATOMS: atom_id res chain seq x y z
N MET A 1 60.40 50.52 42.79
CA MET A 1 59.07 51.15 42.65
C MET A 1 59.01 51.98 41.37
N LYS A 2 58.53 51.39 40.27
CA LYS A 2 57.96 52.06 39.10
C LYS A 2 56.86 51.11 38.61
N ARG A 3 55.60 51.49 38.84
CA ARG A 3 54.42 50.71 38.41
C ARG A 3 54.27 50.89 36.91
N MET A 4 54.36 49.80 36.16
CA MET A 4 54.06 49.79 34.72
C MET A 4 52.58 49.46 34.55
N LEU A 5 51.86 50.38 33.92
CA LEU A 5 50.43 50.31 33.66
C LEU A 5 50.15 49.20 32.65
N LEU A 6 49.33 48.22 33.03
CA LEU A 6 48.85 47.17 32.13
C LEU A 6 47.58 47.68 31.44
N GLN A 7 47.69 48.11 30.18
CA GLN A 7 46.53 48.46 29.36
C GLN A 7 45.91 47.18 28.77
N PHE A 8 44.80 46.73 29.36
CA PHE A 8 43.92 45.76 28.73
C PHE A 8 43.10 46.45 27.62
N HIS A 9 43.44 46.19 26.38
CA HIS A 9 42.52 46.46 25.26
C HIS A 9 41.52 45.30 25.21
N CYS A 10 40.32 45.52 25.72
CA CYS A 10 39.17 44.65 25.43
C CYS A 10 38.84 44.77 23.94
N PHE A 11 39.45 43.94 23.11
CA PHE A 11 38.85 43.60 21.82
C PHE A 11 37.65 42.73 22.13
N PHE A 12 36.46 43.33 22.05
CA PHE A 12 35.20 42.62 22.05
C PHE A 12 35.12 41.86 20.72
N PHE A 13 35.75 40.69 20.67
CA PHE A 13 35.64 39.78 19.55
C PHE A 13 34.25 39.13 19.67
N CYS A 14 33.24 39.77 19.06
CA CYS A 14 31.97 39.12 18.79
C CYS A 14 32.26 37.95 17.84
N LEU A 15 32.52 36.78 18.40
CA LEU A 15 32.33 35.51 17.72
C LEU A 15 30.83 35.41 17.41
N PHE A 16 30.44 35.89 16.24
CA PHE A 16 29.23 35.42 15.61
C PHE A 16 29.47 33.93 15.31
N PHE A 17 29.12 33.06 16.26
CA PHE A 17 28.76 31.69 15.90
C PHE A 17 27.45 31.81 15.12
N SER A 18 27.56 31.94 13.80
CA SER A 18 26.54 31.38 12.94
C SER A 18 26.48 29.89 13.30
N PHE A 19 25.52 29.52 14.13
CA PHE A 19 25.03 28.15 14.12
C PHE A 19 24.43 27.97 12.73
N ASP A 20 25.27 27.60 11.77
CA ASP A 20 24.78 26.80 10.67
C ASP A 20 24.06 25.64 11.36
N ILE A 21 22.75 25.56 11.17
CA ILE A 21 22.00 24.34 11.45
C ILE A 21 22.50 23.34 10.40
N ALA A 22 23.72 22.87 10.59
CA ALA A 22 24.27 21.76 9.87
C ALA A 22 23.47 20.58 10.37
N ALA A 23 22.59 20.07 9.52
CA ALA A 23 21.95 18.80 9.79
C ALA A 23 23.06 17.77 10.02
N LEU A 24 23.14 17.25 11.25
CA LEU A 24 24.13 16.26 11.61
C LEU A 24 23.60 14.92 11.10
N GLU A 25 24.09 14.48 9.94
CA GLU A 25 23.83 13.12 9.47
C GLU A 25 24.64 12.16 10.33
N GLU A 26 23.94 11.30 11.06
CA GLU A 26 24.52 10.23 11.85
C GLU A 26 24.47 8.93 11.04
N THR A 27 25.63 8.36 10.74
CA THR A 27 25.69 6.98 10.23
C THR A 27 25.30 6.04 11.35
N VAL A 28 24.16 5.36 11.20
CA VAL A 28 23.66 4.38 12.18
C VAL A 28 24.45 3.08 12.04
N GLN A 29 24.60 2.62 10.79
CA GLN A 29 25.44 1.50 10.38
C GLN A 29 25.71 1.59 8.87
N ASP A 30 26.54 0.71 8.32
CA ASP A 30 26.81 0.70 6.88
C ASP A 30 25.52 0.58 6.07
N GLY A 31 25.37 1.44 5.04
CA GLY A 31 24.15 1.55 4.22
C GLY A 31 22.92 2.17 4.90
N LEU A 32 23.00 2.66 6.14
CA LEU A 32 21.89 3.31 6.84
C LEU A 32 22.36 4.55 7.60
N SER A 33 21.81 5.71 7.23
CA SER A 33 22.01 6.95 7.97
C SER A 33 20.70 7.62 8.37
N TYR A 34 20.78 8.40 9.44
CA TYR A 34 19.68 9.14 10.01
C TYR A 34 20.06 10.62 10.09
N GLU A 35 19.13 11.48 9.72
CA GLU A 35 19.28 12.92 9.78
C GLU A 35 18.04 13.55 10.43
N HIS A 36 18.28 14.40 11.42
CA HIS A 36 17.25 15.19 12.09
C HIS A 36 17.41 16.66 11.74
N ILE A 37 16.42 17.22 11.07
CA ILE A 37 16.39 18.65 10.73
C ILE A 37 15.31 19.32 11.57
N VAL A 38 15.71 20.35 12.32
CA VAL A 38 14.80 21.28 12.97
C VAL A 38 14.89 22.60 12.21
N THR A 39 13.75 23.10 11.73
CA THR A 39 13.72 24.35 10.97
C THR A 39 13.62 25.56 11.89
N ASP A 40 13.70 26.76 11.32
CA ASP A 40 13.42 28.03 12.01
C ASP A 40 11.95 28.20 12.43
N VAL A 41 11.03 27.53 11.74
CA VAL A 41 9.65 27.31 12.18
C VAL A 41 9.51 26.03 13.03
N PRO A 42 8.43 25.84 13.81
CA PRO A 42 8.23 24.65 14.66
C PRO A 42 7.95 23.35 13.86
N GLN A 43 8.92 22.92 13.06
CA GLN A 43 8.88 21.71 12.27
C GLN A 43 10.10 20.84 12.57
N SER A 44 9.85 19.54 12.72
CA SER A 44 10.83 18.49 12.94
C SER A 44 10.77 17.52 11.78
N ILE A 45 11.86 17.34 11.05
CA ILE A 45 11.97 16.45 9.89
C ILE A 45 12.94 15.33 10.22
N HIS A 46 12.48 14.09 10.06
CA HIS A 46 13.26 12.88 10.30
C HIS A 46 13.50 12.21 8.96
N ILE A 47 14.77 12.07 8.56
CA ILE A 47 15.16 11.47 7.28
C ILE A 47 15.94 10.20 7.57
N LEU A 48 15.51 9.09 6.98
CA LEU A 48 16.28 7.85 6.91
C LEU A 48 16.78 7.70 5.48
N LYS A 49 18.10 7.56 5.30
CA LYS A 49 18.71 7.24 4.01
C LYS A 49 19.15 5.80 4.07
N VAL A 50 18.65 5.00 3.13
CA VAL A 50 18.82 3.55 3.10
C VAL A 50 19.45 3.17 1.77
N ASP A 51 20.58 2.47 1.82
CA ASP A 51 21.16 1.82 0.65
C ASP A 51 20.42 0.48 0.41
N PRO A 52 19.66 0.36 -0.70
CA PRO A 52 18.93 -0.87 -1.01
C PRO A 52 19.82 -2.06 -1.35
N SER A 53 21.13 -1.87 -1.53
CA SER A 53 22.10 -2.97 -1.63
C SER A 53 22.48 -3.58 -0.28
N CYS A 54 22.28 -2.83 0.81
CA CYS A 54 22.53 -3.28 2.18
C CYS A 54 21.24 -3.71 2.91
N PHE A 55 20.09 -3.13 2.57
CA PHE A 55 18.82 -3.36 3.26
C PHE A 55 17.67 -3.70 2.31
N GLU A 56 16.77 -4.56 2.79
CA GLU A 56 15.48 -4.79 2.17
C GLU A 56 14.42 -3.83 2.75
N ILE A 57 13.75 -3.10 1.87
CA ILE A 57 12.55 -2.29 2.11
C ILE A 57 11.32 -3.15 1.80
N VAL A 58 10.65 -3.63 2.85
CA VAL A 58 9.47 -4.50 2.74
C VAL A 58 8.23 -3.75 3.21
N PRO A 59 7.16 -3.61 2.38
CA PRO A 59 5.89 -3.12 2.90
C PRO A 59 5.26 -4.19 3.79
N LYS A 60 4.82 -3.80 4.99
CA LYS A 60 4.10 -4.69 5.92
C LYS A 60 2.72 -4.13 6.23
N ARG A 61 1.74 -5.02 6.29
CA ARG A 61 0.37 -4.71 6.70
C ARG A 61 0.24 -4.85 8.22
N ALA A 62 -0.59 -4.00 8.83
CA ALA A 62 -1.01 -4.16 10.21
C ALA A 62 -1.68 -5.52 10.46
N LEU A 63 -1.37 -6.14 11.60
CA LEU A 63 -2.02 -7.37 12.11
C LEU A 63 -1.87 -8.63 11.22
N ASP A 64 -1.15 -8.55 10.10
CA ASP A 64 -0.95 -9.57 9.04
C ASP A 64 -2.20 -10.05 8.31
N ASP A 65 -3.33 -10.11 9.01
CA ASP A 65 -4.64 -10.48 8.48
C ASP A 65 -5.75 -9.66 9.16
N GLY A 66 -6.85 -9.47 8.43
CA GLY A 66 -8.07 -8.86 8.95
C GLY A 66 -8.08 -7.33 8.99
N ILE A 67 -8.99 -6.82 9.81
CA ILE A 67 -9.37 -5.40 9.88
C ILE A 67 -8.80 -4.81 11.16
N GLY A 68 -8.16 -3.66 11.05
CA GLY A 68 -7.58 -2.94 12.17
C GLY A 68 -6.29 -2.24 11.81
N ARG A 69 -5.75 -1.51 12.79
CA ARG A 69 -4.54 -0.72 12.67
C ARG A 69 -3.50 -1.20 13.68
N GLU A 70 -2.24 -1.01 13.34
CA GLU A 70 -1.10 -1.31 14.19
C GLU A 70 -0.15 -0.11 14.14
N THR A 71 0.46 0.21 15.28
CA THR A 71 1.48 1.27 15.35
C THR A 71 2.74 0.82 14.63
N VAL A 72 3.47 1.76 14.03
CA VAL A 72 4.79 1.50 13.39
C VAL A 72 5.76 0.82 14.36
N SER A 73 5.77 1.20 15.64
CA SER A 73 6.64 0.59 16.66
C SER A 73 6.32 -0.88 16.92
N SER A 74 5.04 -1.22 17.09
CA SER A 74 4.58 -2.63 17.22
C SER A 74 4.97 -3.45 15.99
N LEU A 75 4.66 -2.94 14.79
CA LEU A 75 4.94 -3.63 13.54
C LEU A 75 6.45 -3.84 13.33
N SER A 76 7.25 -2.80 13.58
CA SER A 76 8.71 -2.84 13.54
C SER A 76 9.29 -3.87 14.51
N SER A 77 8.82 -3.87 15.76
CA SER A 77 9.26 -4.82 16.78
C SER A 77 8.93 -6.26 16.41
N ARG A 78 7.72 -6.48 15.88
CA ARG A 78 7.21 -7.79 15.48
C ARG A 78 7.96 -8.40 14.30
N TYR A 79 8.42 -7.56 13.38
CA TYR A 79 9.20 -7.96 12.21
C TYR A 79 10.71 -7.77 12.36
N HIS A 80 11.17 -7.37 13.55
CA HIS A 80 12.59 -7.06 13.82
C HIS A 80 13.19 -6.10 12.78
N ALA A 81 12.43 -5.09 12.36
CA ALA A 81 12.90 -4.14 11.38
C ALA A 81 13.96 -3.20 11.98
N THR A 82 15.04 -2.97 11.25
CA THR A 82 16.10 -2.02 11.63
C THR A 82 15.55 -0.60 11.78
N ALA A 83 14.68 -0.20 10.85
CA ALA A 83 13.96 1.06 10.88
C ALA A 83 12.60 0.89 10.18
N ALA A 84 11.62 1.72 10.53
CA ALA A 84 10.29 1.68 9.93
C ALA A 84 9.63 3.06 9.93
N ILE A 85 8.80 3.31 8.92
CA ILE A 85 7.92 4.47 8.82
C ILE A 85 6.47 4.01 8.58
N ASN A 86 5.50 4.89 8.73
CA ASN A 86 4.15 4.58 8.27
C ASN A 86 4.09 4.52 6.73
N GLY A 87 3.19 3.69 6.21
CA GLY A 87 2.95 3.56 4.77
C GLY A 87 1.85 4.50 4.25
N GLY A 88 1.13 4.01 3.23
CA GLY A 88 0.05 4.75 2.57
C GLY A 88 -1.20 4.99 3.43
N PHE A 89 -2.17 5.71 2.86
CA PHE A 89 -3.44 6.02 3.51
C PHE A 89 -4.28 4.77 3.80
N PHE A 90 -5.04 4.81 4.89
CA PHE A 90 -5.97 3.77 5.31
C PHE A 90 -7.24 4.38 5.90
N GLN A 91 -8.31 3.59 5.94
CA GLN A 91 -9.57 3.98 6.54
C GLN A 91 -9.43 4.13 8.06
N ILE A 92 -10.06 5.15 8.63
CA ILE A 92 -10.11 5.38 10.09
C ILE A 92 -11.52 5.08 10.61
N GLY A 93 -11.63 4.14 11.53
CA GLY A 93 -12.84 3.76 12.24
C GLY A 93 -13.85 2.95 11.43
N GLY A 94 -14.95 2.60 12.10
CA GLY A 94 -16.03 1.77 11.55
C GLY A 94 -15.63 0.31 11.33
N ASN A 95 -16.45 -0.43 10.59
CA ASN A 95 -16.30 -1.87 10.39
C ASN A 95 -15.14 -2.26 9.46
N PHE A 96 -14.45 -1.28 8.86
CA PHE A 96 -13.39 -1.47 7.88
C PHE A 96 -12.14 -0.62 8.25
N ASP A 97 -11.94 -0.37 9.55
CA ASP A 97 -10.76 0.36 10.06
C ASP A 97 -9.46 -0.27 9.57
N GLY A 98 -8.50 0.56 9.15
CA GLY A 98 -7.20 0.12 8.68
C GLY A 98 -7.15 -0.45 7.26
N LEU A 99 -8.27 -0.56 6.54
CA LEU A 99 -8.21 -0.96 5.13
C LEU A 99 -7.44 0.07 4.28
N PRO A 100 -6.53 -0.36 3.38
CA PRO A 100 -5.79 0.55 2.53
C PRO A 100 -6.70 1.39 1.60
N MET A 101 -6.36 2.67 1.44
CA MET A 101 -7.09 3.65 0.61
C MET A 101 -6.24 4.23 -0.53
N GLY A 102 -5.45 3.36 -1.16
CA GLY A 102 -4.62 3.62 -2.33
C GLY A 102 -4.29 2.30 -3.02
N ILE A 103 -3.38 2.31 -3.99
CA ILE A 103 -2.87 1.05 -4.53
C ILE A 103 -1.97 0.38 -3.48
N LEU A 104 -2.18 -0.91 -3.22
CA LEU A 104 -1.30 -1.70 -2.36
C LEU A 104 -1.20 -3.14 -2.88
N LYS A 105 0.03 -3.54 -3.19
CA LYS A 105 0.42 -4.91 -3.54
C LYS A 105 1.60 -5.30 -2.67
N ILE A 106 1.59 -6.50 -2.08
CA ILE A 106 2.69 -7.05 -1.28
C ILE A 106 2.85 -8.52 -1.69
N GLN A 107 4.05 -8.95 -2.11
CA GLN A 107 4.36 -10.34 -2.46
C GLN A 107 3.29 -10.98 -3.37
N ASP A 108 3.06 -10.37 -4.53
CA ASP A 108 2.01 -10.75 -5.49
C ASP A 108 0.53 -10.64 -5.03
N ASN A 109 0.27 -10.34 -3.76
CA ASN A 109 -1.09 -10.17 -3.25
C ASN A 109 -1.55 -8.72 -3.40
N TRP A 110 -2.66 -8.54 -4.10
CA TRP A 110 -3.36 -7.25 -4.17
C TRP A 110 -4.24 -7.06 -2.94
N PHE A 111 -3.96 -5.99 -2.18
CA PHE A 111 -4.74 -5.60 -1.01
C PHE A 111 -5.78 -4.55 -1.37
N SER A 112 -5.47 -3.66 -2.31
CA SER A 112 -6.35 -2.58 -2.76
C SER A 112 -5.91 -2.03 -4.10
N LEU A 113 -6.84 -1.43 -4.84
CA LEU A 113 -6.59 -0.76 -6.11
C LEU A 113 -6.80 0.76 -5.96
N SER A 114 -6.10 1.53 -6.79
CA SER A 114 -6.31 2.99 -6.88
C SER A 114 -7.21 3.34 -8.05
N TYR A 115 -8.45 3.74 -7.75
CA TYR A 115 -9.44 4.16 -8.76
C TYR A 115 -9.38 5.67 -9.08
N LYS A 116 -8.44 6.39 -8.46
CA LYS A 116 -8.08 7.77 -8.79
C LYS A 116 -6.56 7.82 -9.00
N PRO A 117 -6.03 8.65 -9.91
CA PRO A 117 -4.59 8.83 -10.04
C PRO A 117 -4.03 9.28 -8.68
N ARG A 118 -3.20 8.45 -8.05
CA ARG A 118 -2.52 8.76 -6.80
C ARG A 118 -1.05 8.39 -6.93
N GLY A 119 -0.19 9.19 -6.33
CA GLY A 119 1.24 8.90 -6.24
C GLY A 119 1.45 7.51 -5.63
N ALA A 120 2.27 6.71 -6.32
CA ALA A 120 2.67 5.39 -5.90
C ALA A 120 4.18 5.24 -6.16
N ILE A 121 4.80 4.40 -5.36
CA ILE A 121 6.18 3.95 -5.55
C ILE A 121 6.17 2.44 -5.77
N GLY A 122 6.95 2.01 -6.75
CA GLY A 122 7.13 0.64 -7.25
C GLY A 122 8.57 0.20 -7.09
N TRP A 123 8.86 -1.03 -6.67
CA TRP A 123 10.20 -1.60 -6.88
C TRP A 123 10.16 -3.07 -7.25
N THR A 124 11.17 -3.50 -8.00
CA THR A 124 11.42 -4.91 -8.31
C THR A 124 12.17 -5.58 -7.15
N ARG A 125 12.14 -6.92 -7.13
CA ARG A 125 12.99 -7.70 -6.23
C ARG A 125 14.46 -7.28 -6.39
N ASN A 126 15.15 -7.09 -5.27
CA ASN A 126 16.53 -6.60 -5.20
C ASN A 126 16.76 -5.18 -5.73
N TYR A 127 15.70 -4.35 -5.85
CA TYR A 127 15.80 -2.92 -6.15
C TYR A 127 16.46 -2.56 -7.48
N HIS A 128 16.53 -3.49 -8.45
CA HIS A 128 17.06 -3.20 -9.79
C HIS A 128 16.29 -2.10 -10.52
N SER A 129 15.03 -1.87 -10.14
CA SER A 129 14.21 -0.80 -10.69
C SER A 129 13.31 -0.25 -9.60
N VAL A 130 13.28 1.07 -9.49
CA VAL A 130 12.36 1.82 -8.63
C VAL A 130 11.60 2.79 -9.53
N LEU A 131 10.27 2.79 -9.42
CA LEU A 131 9.38 3.67 -10.16
C LEU A 131 8.59 4.53 -9.19
N ILE A 132 8.33 5.76 -9.59
CA ILE A 132 7.36 6.64 -8.93
C ILE A 132 6.48 7.21 -10.03
N ASP A 133 5.16 7.17 -9.88
CA ASP A 133 4.21 7.80 -10.79
C ASP A 133 2.85 7.95 -10.10
N GLN A 134 1.88 8.59 -10.76
CA GLN A 134 0.48 8.50 -10.39
C GLN A 134 -0.17 7.29 -11.08
N ILE A 135 -0.73 6.37 -10.29
CA ILE A 135 -1.27 5.11 -10.81
C ILE A 135 -2.79 5.07 -10.70
N LEU A 136 -3.43 4.73 -11.82
CA LEU A 136 -4.77 4.15 -11.86
C LEU A 136 -4.66 2.63 -12.00
N ALA A 137 -5.53 1.88 -11.35
CA ALA A 137 -5.58 0.43 -11.49
C ALA A 137 -7.03 -0.05 -11.66
N SER A 138 -7.20 -1.11 -12.45
CA SER A 138 -8.48 -1.79 -12.64
C SER A 138 -8.34 -3.29 -12.47
N CYS A 139 -9.47 -3.95 -12.23
CA CYS A 139 -9.59 -5.39 -12.18
C CYS A 139 -10.76 -5.82 -13.07
N SER A 140 -10.59 -6.92 -13.78
CA SER A 140 -11.67 -7.59 -14.48
C SER A 140 -11.62 -9.10 -14.22
N VAL A 141 -12.79 -9.73 -14.29
CA VAL A 141 -12.96 -11.18 -14.16
C VAL A 141 -13.59 -11.70 -15.44
N THR A 142 -12.90 -12.57 -16.15
CA THR A 142 -13.40 -13.24 -17.34
C THR A 142 -13.84 -14.65 -16.98
N ILE A 143 -15.11 -14.97 -17.23
CA ILE A 143 -15.71 -16.29 -17.00
C ILE A 143 -16.23 -16.78 -18.35
N LYS A 144 -15.72 -17.92 -18.83
CA LYS A 144 -15.92 -18.36 -20.23
C LYS A 144 -15.51 -17.24 -21.21
N GLU A 145 -16.46 -16.69 -21.98
CA GLU A 145 -16.26 -15.61 -22.95
C GLU A 145 -16.73 -14.24 -22.42
N LYS A 146 -17.24 -14.18 -21.19
CA LYS A 146 -17.80 -12.96 -20.60
C LYS A 146 -16.77 -12.29 -19.69
N THR A 147 -16.36 -11.08 -20.04
CA THR A 147 -15.56 -10.22 -19.17
C THR A 147 -16.47 -9.32 -18.33
N ILE A 148 -16.20 -9.29 -17.03
CA ILE A 148 -16.91 -8.52 -16.01
C ILE A 148 -15.92 -7.51 -15.43
N ASP A 149 -16.21 -6.22 -15.57
CA ASP A 149 -15.43 -5.18 -14.90
C ASP A 149 -15.75 -5.19 -13.40
N VAL A 150 -14.71 -5.13 -12.57
CA VAL A 150 -14.83 -5.14 -11.11
C VAL A 150 -14.73 -3.72 -10.58
N ASP A 151 -15.74 -3.31 -9.79
CA ASP A 151 -15.85 -1.96 -9.23
C ASP A 151 -14.93 -1.74 -8.01
N GLY A 152 -14.46 -2.81 -7.39
CA GLY A 152 -13.76 -2.78 -6.12
C GLY A 152 -12.95 -4.04 -5.81
N LEU A 153 -11.83 -3.89 -5.11
CA LEU A 153 -11.08 -4.98 -4.51
C LEU A 153 -11.09 -4.81 -2.99
N ASN A 154 -11.36 -5.89 -2.25
CA ASN A 154 -11.15 -5.98 -0.79
C ASN A 154 -11.71 -4.79 0.00
N ARG A 155 -12.93 -4.38 -0.35
CA ARG A 155 -13.64 -3.27 0.30
C ARG A 155 -15.11 -3.58 0.46
N GLN A 156 -15.83 -2.73 1.19
CA GLN A 156 -17.28 -2.84 1.29
C GLN A 156 -17.93 -2.86 -0.12
N ARG A 157 -18.82 -3.83 -0.36
CA ARG A 157 -19.72 -3.86 -1.52
C ARG A 157 -20.89 -2.92 -1.28
N LYS A 158 -21.06 -1.93 -2.16
CA LYS A 158 -22.24 -1.05 -2.19
C LYS A 158 -23.28 -1.58 -3.15
N LYS A 159 -24.45 -0.94 -3.16
CA LYS A 159 -25.54 -1.22 -4.09
C LYS A 159 -25.08 -1.03 -5.53
N GLY A 160 -25.34 -2.02 -6.39
CA GLY A 160 -25.00 -2.08 -7.80
C GLY A 160 -23.55 -2.47 -8.11
N GLU A 161 -22.73 -2.75 -7.09
CA GLU A 161 -21.30 -3.01 -7.29
C GLU A 161 -20.96 -4.49 -7.37
N LYS A 162 -19.88 -4.75 -8.11
CA LYS A 162 -19.20 -6.04 -8.26
C LYS A 162 -17.84 -5.90 -7.59
N ILE A 163 -17.62 -6.64 -6.52
CA ILE A 163 -16.39 -6.57 -5.72
C ILE A 163 -15.68 -7.91 -5.77
N LEU A 164 -14.38 -7.90 -6.05
CA LEU A 164 -13.53 -9.05 -5.87
C LEU A 164 -12.96 -9.03 -4.44
N TYR A 165 -13.09 -10.16 -3.74
CA TYR A 165 -12.50 -10.38 -2.44
C TYR A 165 -11.41 -11.44 -2.55
N THR A 166 -10.23 -11.15 -2.04
CA THR A 166 -9.10 -12.10 -1.94
C THR A 166 -8.82 -12.37 -0.46
N SER A 167 -7.99 -13.38 -0.18
CA SER A 167 -7.58 -13.71 1.19
C SER A 167 -6.89 -12.54 1.92
N ALA A 168 -6.44 -11.51 1.20
CA ALA A 168 -5.94 -10.27 1.76
C ALA A 168 -7.01 -9.37 2.39
N PHE A 169 -8.31 -9.68 2.31
CA PHE A 169 -9.35 -8.85 2.92
C PHE A 169 -9.61 -9.19 4.40
N HIS A 170 -10.29 -10.31 4.61
CA HIS A 170 -10.81 -10.81 5.88
C HIS A 170 -11.16 -12.30 5.69
N ARG A 171 -11.54 -13.02 6.75
CA ARG A 171 -11.98 -14.42 6.65
C ARG A 171 -13.23 -14.62 5.78
N THR A 172 -14.09 -13.61 5.69
CA THR A 172 -15.32 -13.62 4.88
C THR A 172 -15.48 -12.29 4.16
N THR A 173 -16.35 -12.27 3.14
CA THR A 173 -16.61 -11.05 2.35
C THR A 173 -17.31 -9.93 3.11
N LEU A 174 -17.87 -10.22 4.30
CA LEU A 174 -18.63 -9.26 5.13
C LEU A 174 -19.82 -8.61 4.39
N THR A 175 -20.27 -9.23 3.30
CA THR A 175 -21.37 -8.71 2.50
C THR A 175 -22.73 -9.08 3.09
N ASN A 176 -23.74 -8.28 2.76
CA ASN A 176 -25.14 -8.64 2.99
C ASN A 176 -25.61 -9.73 2.00
N PRO A 177 -26.76 -10.38 2.24
CA PRO A 177 -27.29 -11.39 1.33
C PRO A 177 -27.90 -10.84 0.03
N GLU A 178 -27.84 -9.52 -0.25
CA GLU A 178 -28.47 -8.91 -1.43
C GLU A 178 -27.60 -9.07 -2.70
N GLY A 179 -27.28 -10.30 -3.10
CA GLY A 179 -26.44 -10.56 -4.27
C GLY A 179 -26.12 -12.03 -4.52
N THR A 180 -25.22 -12.25 -5.48
CA THR A 180 -24.63 -13.57 -5.76
C THR A 180 -23.13 -13.52 -5.53
N GLU A 181 -22.59 -14.53 -4.85
CA GLU A 181 -21.16 -14.71 -4.64
C GLU A 181 -20.66 -15.96 -5.38
N LEU A 182 -19.66 -15.78 -6.25
CA LEU A 182 -18.96 -16.86 -6.93
C LEU A 182 -17.68 -17.14 -6.15
N ILE A 183 -17.60 -18.32 -5.55
CA ILE A 183 -16.38 -18.80 -4.89
C ILE A 183 -15.47 -19.36 -5.97
N ILE A 184 -14.27 -18.80 -6.09
CA ILE A 184 -13.29 -19.13 -7.13
C ILE A 184 -12.10 -19.80 -6.47
N GLU A 185 -11.76 -20.99 -6.94
CA GLU A 185 -10.59 -21.74 -6.50
C GLU A 185 -9.93 -22.40 -7.72
N ASN A 186 -8.60 -22.38 -7.79
CA ASN A 186 -7.85 -22.93 -8.92
C ASN A 186 -8.31 -22.42 -10.29
N ASN A 187 -8.58 -21.11 -10.40
CA ASN A 187 -9.05 -20.46 -11.63
C ASN A 187 -10.37 -21.05 -12.17
N ARG A 188 -11.24 -21.56 -11.30
CA ARG A 188 -12.56 -22.08 -11.64
C ARG A 188 -13.60 -21.69 -10.60
N ILE A 189 -14.87 -21.61 -11.01
CA ILE A 189 -15.97 -21.46 -10.07
C ILE A 189 -16.12 -22.77 -9.27
N ASN A 190 -15.82 -22.73 -7.98
CA ASN A 190 -16.09 -23.86 -7.08
C ASN A 190 -17.56 -23.89 -6.65
N LYS A 191 -18.12 -22.74 -6.26
CA LYS A 191 -19.51 -22.63 -5.78
C LYS A 191 -20.15 -21.32 -6.17
N ILE A 192 -21.47 -21.34 -6.32
CA ILE A 192 -22.31 -20.17 -6.56
C ILE A 192 -23.32 -20.08 -5.43
N TYR A 193 -23.32 -18.96 -4.72
CA TYR A 193 -24.28 -18.68 -3.66
C TYR A 193 -25.11 -17.46 -4.01
N SER A 194 -26.39 -17.66 -4.29
CA SER A 194 -27.36 -16.57 -4.45
C SER A 194 -28.10 -16.29 -3.15
N HIS A 195 -28.42 -15.03 -2.89
CA HIS A 195 -29.13 -14.58 -1.70
C HIS A 195 -28.45 -14.95 -0.37
N ARG A 196 -27.12 -15.06 -0.41
CA ARG A 196 -26.27 -15.39 0.75
C ARG A 196 -24.97 -14.61 0.66
N GLY A 197 -24.76 -13.70 1.61
CA GLY A 197 -23.54 -12.91 1.73
C GLY A 197 -22.61 -13.43 2.82
N SER A 198 -21.47 -12.74 2.97
CA SER A 198 -20.43 -13.06 3.96
C SER A 198 -19.94 -14.51 3.86
N ASN A 199 -19.74 -15.02 2.65
CA ASN A 199 -19.14 -16.34 2.48
C ASN A 199 -17.64 -16.31 2.81
N VAL A 200 -17.10 -17.47 3.17
CA VAL A 200 -15.67 -17.66 3.44
C VAL A 200 -14.88 -17.38 2.18
N ILE A 201 -13.81 -16.59 2.31
CA ILE A 201 -12.87 -16.35 1.23
C ILE A 201 -11.81 -17.47 1.30
N PRO A 202 -11.63 -18.28 0.23
CA PRO A 202 -10.61 -19.33 0.22
C PRO A 202 -9.21 -18.76 0.41
N ILE A 203 -8.32 -19.49 1.11
CA ILE A 203 -6.96 -19.02 1.41
C ILE A 203 -6.14 -18.74 0.13
N ASN A 204 -6.34 -19.58 -0.89
CA ASN A 204 -5.68 -19.50 -2.21
C ASN A 204 -6.73 -19.30 -3.31
N GLY A 205 -7.73 -18.47 -3.03
CA GLY A 205 -8.79 -18.19 -3.99
C GLY A 205 -9.48 -16.87 -3.69
N GLU A 206 -10.59 -16.67 -4.37
CA GLU A 206 -11.27 -15.39 -4.42
C GLU A 206 -12.78 -15.57 -4.31
N VAL A 207 -13.47 -14.47 -4.02
CA VAL A 207 -14.92 -14.39 -4.12
C VAL A 207 -15.28 -13.19 -4.98
N LEU A 208 -15.90 -13.42 -6.14
CA LEU A 208 -16.55 -12.36 -6.90
C LEU A 208 -17.97 -12.17 -6.36
N SER A 209 -18.22 -11.04 -5.71
CA SER A 209 -19.50 -10.69 -5.11
C SER A 209 -20.22 -9.65 -5.97
N ILE A 210 -21.39 -10.00 -6.49
CA ILE A 210 -22.18 -9.21 -7.42
C ILE A 210 -23.47 -8.78 -6.71
N GLU A 211 -23.64 -7.49 -6.44
CA GLU A 211 -24.88 -6.95 -5.87
C GLU A 211 -26.03 -7.04 -6.86
N ASN A 212 -27.22 -7.43 -6.37
CA ASN A 212 -28.45 -7.47 -7.17
C ASN A 212 -28.29 -8.14 -8.55
N SER A 213 -27.78 -9.36 -8.54
CA SER A 213 -27.57 -10.19 -9.72
C SER A 213 -28.83 -10.42 -10.58
N ALA A 214 -30.03 -10.11 -10.08
CA ALA A 214 -31.27 -10.17 -10.87
C ALA A 214 -31.27 -9.20 -12.06
N LYS A 215 -30.49 -8.10 -12.00
CA LYS A 215 -30.27 -7.19 -13.14
C LYS A 215 -29.15 -7.65 -14.07
N ASP A 216 -28.25 -8.47 -13.56
CA ASP A 216 -27.11 -9.02 -14.29
C ASP A 216 -27.47 -10.40 -14.83
N SER A 217 -28.26 -10.42 -15.91
CA SER A 217 -28.75 -11.66 -16.55
C SER A 217 -27.63 -12.63 -16.96
N PHE A 218 -26.38 -12.15 -17.07
CA PHE A 218 -25.22 -12.99 -17.35
C PHE A 218 -24.83 -13.91 -16.18
N VAL A 219 -25.25 -13.63 -14.95
CA VAL A 219 -24.90 -14.48 -13.80
C VAL A 219 -25.58 -15.84 -13.90
N SER A 220 -26.78 -15.92 -14.50
CA SER A 220 -27.54 -17.16 -14.62
C SER A 220 -26.92 -18.18 -15.60
N VAL A 221 -25.99 -17.76 -16.46
CA VAL A 221 -25.29 -18.66 -17.39
C VAL A 221 -24.00 -19.25 -16.81
N PHE A 222 -23.58 -18.80 -15.63
CA PHE A 222 -22.43 -19.35 -14.93
C PHE A 222 -22.79 -20.63 -14.20
N SER A 223 -21.85 -21.55 -14.16
CA SER A 223 -22.00 -22.85 -13.53
C SER A 223 -20.72 -23.21 -12.78
N GLN A 224 -20.85 -24.14 -11.84
CA GLN A 224 -19.69 -24.76 -11.22
C GLN A 224 -18.74 -25.31 -12.29
N ASP A 225 -17.45 -25.27 -11.99
CA ASP A 225 -16.32 -25.61 -12.85
C ASP A 225 -16.12 -24.69 -14.05
N ASP A 226 -16.88 -23.61 -14.23
CA ASP A 226 -16.56 -22.66 -15.31
C ASP A 226 -15.16 -22.06 -15.12
N PRO A 227 -14.35 -21.94 -16.19
CA PRO A 227 -13.01 -21.36 -16.09
C PRO A 227 -13.10 -19.85 -15.83
N VAL A 228 -12.21 -19.38 -14.96
CA VAL A 228 -12.13 -17.99 -14.51
C VAL A 228 -10.70 -17.48 -14.73
N MET A 229 -10.60 -16.28 -15.29
CA MET A 229 -9.35 -15.52 -15.39
C MET A 229 -9.55 -14.16 -14.71
N ILE A 230 -8.64 -13.81 -13.80
CA ILE A 230 -8.65 -12.52 -13.10
C ILE A 230 -7.47 -11.70 -13.65
N SER A 231 -7.76 -10.49 -14.10
CA SER A 231 -6.77 -9.60 -14.70
C SER A 231 -6.71 -8.28 -13.95
N PHE A 232 -5.51 -7.90 -13.51
CA PHE A 232 -5.23 -6.61 -12.90
C PHE A 232 -4.41 -5.77 -13.88
N ASN A 233 -4.81 -4.52 -14.09
CA ASN A 233 -4.12 -3.61 -15.00
C ASN A 233 -3.74 -2.34 -14.27
N MET A 234 -2.55 -1.82 -14.55
CA MET A 234 -2.05 -0.54 -14.03
C MET A 234 -1.85 0.44 -15.18
N PHE A 235 -2.23 1.68 -14.95
CA PHE A 235 -2.18 2.76 -15.93
C PHE A 235 -1.45 3.95 -15.30
N PRO A 236 -0.17 4.17 -15.62
CA PRO A 236 0.52 5.39 -15.23
C PRO A 236 -0.12 6.62 -15.86
N GLN A 237 -0.13 7.73 -15.14
CA GLN A 237 -0.89 8.94 -15.47
C GLN A 237 0.01 10.17 -15.67
N SER A 238 1.33 10.01 -15.62
CA SER A 238 2.28 11.11 -15.88
C SER A 238 2.13 11.71 -17.27
N SER A 239 2.34 13.03 -17.37
CA SER A 239 2.34 13.78 -18.62
C SER A 239 3.54 14.73 -18.66
N PRO A 240 4.53 14.51 -19.54
CA PRO A 240 4.65 13.37 -20.46
C PRO A 240 4.82 12.04 -19.72
N SER A 241 4.40 10.93 -20.34
CA SER A 241 4.58 9.59 -19.78
C SER A 241 6.06 9.27 -19.69
N TYR A 242 6.53 8.86 -18.50
CA TYR A 242 7.90 8.40 -18.28
C TYR A 242 7.99 7.01 -17.64
N THR A 243 6.85 6.41 -17.28
CA THR A 243 6.73 4.98 -16.94
C THR A 243 5.65 4.33 -17.80
N SER A 244 5.59 3.00 -17.82
CA SER A 244 4.64 2.21 -18.62
C SER A 244 3.97 1.10 -17.81
N SER A 245 2.78 0.65 -18.25
CA SER A 245 2.05 -0.46 -17.61
C SER A 245 2.89 -1.73 -17.45
N THR A 246 3.68 -2.08 -18.46
CA THR A 246 4.53 -3.28 -18.45
C THR A 246 5.72 -3.17 -17.49
N GLU A 247 6.17 -1.96 -17.16
CA GLU A 247 7.16 -1.77 -16.10
C GLU A 247 6.51 -1.92 -14.72
N TRP A 248 5.33 -1.32 -14.53
CA TRP A 248 4.57 -1.45 -13.28
C TRP A 248 4.16 -2.89 -12.98
N GLU A 249 3.82 -3.70 -13.99
CA GLU A 249 3.51 -5.13 -13.85
C GLU A 249 4.66 -5.95 -13.25
N LYS A 250 5.91 -5.51 -13.44
CA LYS A 250 7.11 -6.18 -12.89
C LYS A 250 7.38 -5.82 -11.43
N MET A 251 6.70 -4.79 -10.89
CA MET A 251 6.88 -4.38 -9.51
C MET A 251 6.30 -5.45 -8.58
N ASP A 252 7.17 -6.00 -7.76
CA ASP A 252 6.83 -7.05 -6.80
C ASP A 252 7.62 -6.79 -5.52
N TYR A 253 6.92 -6.10 -4.62
CA TYR A 253 7.36 -5.64 -3.32
C TYR A 253 7.45 -6.86 -2.40
N ARG A 254 8.64 -7.43 -2.30
CA ARG A 254 8.90 -8.52 -1.36
C ARG A 254 9.18 -8.02 0.04
#